data_AF-A0A960QKN0-F1
#
_entry.id   AF-A0A960QKN0-F1
#
_cell.length_a   1.000
_cell.length_b   1.000
_cell.length_c   1.000
_cell.angle_alpha   90.00
_cell.angle_beta   90.00
_cell.angle_gamma   90.00
#
_symmetry.space_group_name_H-M   'P 1'
#
loop_
_entity.id
_entity.type
_entity.pdbx_description
1 polymer ?
#
loop_
_entity_poly.entity_id
_entity_poly.type
_entity_poly.pdbx_seq_one_letter_code
_entity_poly.pdbx_strand_id
1 'polypeptide(L)'
;MAARDLKRDLHEIHNDWEQIFASQADPKDPAFLKKVAHDIVNLEKDSIEALQDEQLKEKAELVQFLLTTPWGAPFIGETTLLDAALSYQEGDQDSALMHLLNGFIHHGSGKQTALFNFFDEIFQDIA
;
A
#
# COMPACT_ATOMS: atom_id res chain seq x y z
N MET A 1 -17.90 -10.08 -7.04
CA MET A 1 -16.63 -10.84 -6.89
C MET A 1 -15.54 -9.84 -6.54
N ALA A 2 -15.32 -8.82 -7.39
CA ALA A 2 -14.46 -7.66 -7.14
C ALA A 2 -14.53 -7.06 -5.71
N ALA A 3 -15.72 -6.86 -5.13
CA ALA A 3 -15.87 -6.34 -3.76
C ALA A 3 -15.12 -7.17 -2.70
N ARG A 4 -15.19 -8.50 -2.83
CA ARG A 4 -14.61 -9.45 -1.87
C ARG A 4 -13.10 -9.49 -2.01
N ASP A 5 -12.60 -9.45 -3.24
CA ASP A 5 -11.17 -9.50 -3.54
C ASP A 5 -10.51 -8.16 -3.13
N LEU A 6 -11.10 -7.02 -3.48
CA LEU A 6 -10.67 -5.70 -3.01
C LEU A 6 -10.63 -5.59 -1.47
N LYS A 7 -11.67 -6.09 -0.79
CA LYS A 7 -11.73 -6.09 0.69
C LYS A 7 -10.66 -6.98 1.31
N ARG A 8 -10.36 -8.14 0.71
CA ARG A 8 -9.28 -9.02 1.17
C ARG A 8 -7.93 -8.32 1.03
N ASP A 9 -7.66 -7.73 -0.12
CA ASP A 9 -6.35 -7.14 -0.41
C ASP A 9 -6.10 -5.88 0.43
N LEU A 10 -7.14 -5.08 0.67
CA LEU A 10 -7.09 -3.98 1.66
C LEU A 10 -6.76 -4.49 3.07
N HIS A 11 -7.31 -5.65 3.46
CA HIS A 11 -7.03 -6.25 4.77
C HIS A 11 -5.59 -6.78 4.88
N GLU A 12 -5.06 -7.39 3.81
CA GLU A 12 -3.69 -7.89 3.77
C GLU A 12 -2.68 -6.73 3.88
N ILE A 13 -2.92 -5.66 3.14
CA ILE A 13 -2.12 -4.43 3.21
C ILE A 13 -2.21 -3.78 4.59
N HIS A 14 -3.40 -3.71 5.20
CA HIS A 14 -3.56 -3.22 6.56
C HIS A 14 -2.69 -4.00 7.56
N ASN A 15 -2.75 -5.33 7.51
CA ASN A 15 -1.98 -6.19 8.42
C ASN A 15 -0.46 -6.05 8.23
N ASP A 16 0.02 -5.83 7.01
CA ASP A 16 1.43 -5.57 6.73
C ASP A 16 1.87 -4.23 7.30
N TRP A 17 1.04 -3.20 7.18
CA TRP A 17 1.32 -1.90 7.77
C TRP A 17 1.32 -1.92 9.29
N GLU A 18 0.39 -2.64 9.93
CA GLU A 18 0.42 -2.83 11.38
C GLU A 18 1.75 -3.45 11.84
N GLN A 19 2.26 -4.46 11.11
CA GLN A 19 3.55 -5.10 11.42
C GLN A 19 4.74 -4.14 11.28
N ILE A 20 4.71 -3.27 10.27
CA ILE A 20 5.72 -2.23 10.03
C ILE A 20 5.72 -1.19 11.17
N PHE A 21 4.56 -0.69 11.56
CA PHE A 21 4.45 0.31 12.63
C PHE A 21 4.74 -0.26 14.02
N ALA A 22 4.32 -1.50 14.28
CA ALA A 22 4.64 -2.19 15.51
C ALA A 22 6.14 -2.52 15.63
N SER A 23 6.97 -2.14 14.63
CA SER A 23 8.39 -2.51 14.53
C SER A 23 8.61 -4.02 14.58
N GLN A 24 7.61 -4.80 14.16
CA GLN A 24 7.65 -6.26 14.12
C GLN A 24 8.18 -6.76 12.77
N ALA A 25 8.10 -5.93 11.71
CA ALA A 25 8.70 -6.20 10.42
C ALA A 25 10.04 -5.46 10.27
N ASP A 26 11.05 -6.18 9.77
CA ASP A 26 12.30 -5.57 9.30
C ASP A 26 12.07 -5.08 7.86
N PRO A 27 12.13 -3.77 7.58
CA PRO A 27 11.99 -3.26 6.21
C PRO A 27 13.10 -3.75 5.28
N LYS A 28 14.14 -4.43 5.79
CA LYS A 28 15.18 -5.08 5.00
C LYS A 28 14.95 -6.57 4.77
N ASP A 29 13.93 -7.17 5.36
CA ASP A 29 13.58 -8.58 5.11
C ASP A 29 13.08 -8.74 3.65
N PRO A 30 13.81 -9.45 2.78
CA PRO A 30 13.41 -9.61 1.39
C PRO A 30 12.08 -10.35 1.24
N ALA A 31 11.76 -11.29 2.13
CA ALA A 31 10.52 -12.03 2.06
C ALA A 31 9.32 -11.12 2.36
N PHE A 32 9.49 -10.24 3.35
CA PHE A 32 8.49 -9.24 3.71
C PHE A 32 8.31 -8.18 2.61
N LEU A 33 9.40 -7.61 2.08
CA LEU A 33 9.33 -6.65 0.97
C LEU A 33 8.66 -7.24 -0.28
N LYS A 34 8.96 -8.50 -0.59
CA LYS A 34 8.33 -9.23 -1.69
C LYS A 34 6.83 -9.39 -1.49
N LYS A 35 6.40 -9.71 -0.26
CA LYS A 35 4.98 -9.81 0.09
C LYS A 35 4.30 -8.46 -0.10
N VAL A 36 4.84 -7.39 0.50
CA VAL A 36 4.27 -6.03 0.39
C VAL A 36 4.17 -5.58 -1.07
N ALA A 37 5.22 -5.81 -1.86
CA ALA A 37 5.19 -5.49 -3.29
C ALA A 37 4.06 -6.25 -4.03
N HIS A 38 3.91 -7.54 -3.74
CA HIS A 38 2.87 -8.36 -4.33
C HIS A 38 1.47 -7.88 -3.95
N ASP A 39 1.26 -7.55 -2.68
CA ASP A 39 -0.03 -7.12 -2.15
C ASP A 39 -0.45 -5.76 -2.73
N ILE A 40 0.50 -4.81 -2.89
CA ILE A 40 0.25 -3.52 -3.57
C ILE A 40 -0.19 -3.73 -5.02
N VAL A 41 0.48 -4.63 -5.75
CA VAL A 41 0.15 -4.92 -7.15
C VAL A 41 -1.21 -5.60 -7.29
N ASN A 42 -1.55 -6.51 -6.36
CA ASN A 42 -2.87 -7.14 -6.35
C ASN A 42 -3.97 -6.14 -6.00
N LEU A 43 -3.75 -5.27 -5.00
CA LEU A 43 -4.69 -4.22 -4.65
C LEU A 43 -4.98 -3.29 -5.85
N GLU A 44 -3.96 -2.91 -6.61
CA GLU A 44 -4.16 -2.10 -7.82
C GLU A 44 -5.03 -2.83 -8.84
N LYS A 45 -4.72 -4.10 -9.11
CA LYS A 45 -5.50 -4.92 -10.05
C LYS A 45 -6.96 -5.04 -9.61
N ASP A 46 -7.20 -5.34 -8.34
CA ASP A 46 -8.53 -5.52 -7.79
C ASP A 46 -9.31 -4.19 -7.75
N SER A 47 -8.62 -3.06 -7.55
CA SER A 47 -9.23 -1.73 -7.67
C SER A 47 -9.71 -1.46 -9.10
N ILE A 48 -8.92 -1.80 -10.13
CA ILE A 48 -9.30 -1.65 -11.54
C ILE A 48 -10.55 -2.49 -11.87
N GLU A 49 -10.61 -3.72 -11.36
CA GLU A 49 -11.79 -4.57 -11.52
C GLU A 49 -13.02 -3.99 -10.80
N ALA A 50 -12.83 -3.42 -9.60
CA ALA A 50 -13.88 -2.80 -8.81
C ALA A 50 -14.43 -1.49 -9.41
N LEU A 51 -13.70 -0.81 -10.30
CA LEU A 51 -14.21 0.36 -11.03
C LEU A 51 -15.46 0.06 -11.88
N GLN A 52 -15.69 -1.21 -12.23
CA GLN A 52 -16.86 -1.64 -13.00
C GLN A 52 -18.13 -1.73 -12.15
N ASP A 53 -18.02 -1.66 -10.81
CA ASP A 53 -19.12 -1.69 -9.87
C ASP A 53 -19.45 -0.26 -9.40
N GLU A 54 -20.64 0.24 -9.73
CA GLU A 54 -21.07 1.59 -9.35
C GLU A 54 -21.04 1.83 -7.83
N GLN A 55 -21.20 0.79 -7.00
CA GLN A 55 -21.16 0.92 -5.54
C GLN A 55 -19.74 1.04 -4.99
N LEU A 56 -18.74 0.58 -5.74
CA LEU A 56 -17.33 0.56 -5.32
C LEU A 56 -16.48 1.57 -6.06
N LYS A 57 -16.98 2.15 -7.15
CA LYS A 57 -16.22 3.00 -8.05
C LYS A 57 -15.44 4.10 -7.32
N GLU A 58 -16.10 4.90 -6.47
CA GLU A 58 -15.44 5.98 -5.74
C GLU A 58 -14.30 5.48 -4.82
N LYS A 59 -14.50 4.30 -4.20
CA LYS A 59 -13.50 3.68 -3.34
C LYS A 59 -12.32 3.13 -4.15
N ALA A 60 -12.61 2.50 -5.27
CA ALA A 60 -11.60 2.01 -6.20
C ALA A 60 -10.77 3.17 -6.79
N GLU A 61 -11.40 4.28 -7.18
CA GLU A 61 -10.72 5.50 -7.63
C GLU A 61 -9.82 6.08 -6.54
N LEU A 62 -10.27 6.07 -5.28
CA LEU A 62 -9.46 6.52 -4.15
C LEU A 62 -8.26 5.59 -3.90
N VAL A 63 -8.45 4.27 -3.96
CA VAL A 63 -7.33 3.31 -3.87
C VAL A 63 -6.30 3.58 -4.96
N GLN A 64 -6.71 3.71 -6.22
CA GLN A 64 -5.80 4.01 -7.33
C GLN A 64 -5.06 5.32 -7.08
N PHE A 65 -5.78 6.38 -6.70
CA PHE A 65 -5.17 7.66 -6.38
C PHE A 65 -4.08 7.52 -5.31
N LEU A 66 -4.32 6.76 -4.25
CA LEU A 66 -3.34 6.55 -3.18
C LEU A 66 -2.11 5.74 -3.66
N LEU A 67 -2.31 4.74 -4.52
CA LEU A 67 -1.24 3.91 -5.05
C LEU A 67 -0.38 4.64 -6.09
N THR A 68 -0.99 5.49 -6.92
CA THR A 68 -0.34 6.16 -8.07
C THR A 68 0.03 7.63 -7.82
N THR A 69 -0.18 8.16 -6.63
CA THR A 69 0.23 9.54 -6.30
C THR A 69 1.61 9.53 -5.64
N PRO A 70 2.60 10.29 -6.16
CA PRO A 70 3.89 10.43 -5.51
C PRO A 70 3.75 11.08 -4.15
N TRP A 71 4.47 10.53 -3.18
CA TRP A 71 4.47 11.07 -1.83
C TRP A 71 5.54 12.16 -1.76
N GLY A 72 5.11 13.39 -1.46
CA GLY A 72 6.02 14.52 -1.29
C GLY A 72 7.02 14.32 -0.14
N ALA A 73 7.89 15.29 0.09
CA ALA A 73 8.90 15.20 1.16
C ALA A 73 8.29 14.75 2.52
N PRO A 74 8.90 13.79 3.24
CA PRO A 74 10.29 13.32 3.13
C PRO A 74 10.52 12.11 2.20
N PHE A 75 9.51 11.67 1.45
CA PHE A 75 9.63 10.51 0.55
C PHE A 75 10.34 10.90 -0.77
N ILE A 76 11.08 9.97 -1.39
CA ILE A 76 11.87 10.25 -2.61
C ILE A 76 10.92 10.71 -3.73
N GLY A 77 11.09 11.97 -4.14
CA GLY A 77 10.00 12.88 -4.51
C GLY A 77 9.27 12.69 -5.85
N GLU A 78 9.27 11.51 -6.46
CA GLU A 78 8.43 11.22 -7.65
C GLU A 78 7.95 9.76 -7.71
N THR A 79 8.45 8.87 -6.84
CA THR A 79 8.10 7.44 -6.89
C THR A 79 6.77 7.19 -6.17
N THR A 80 5.83 6.58 -6.87
CA THR A 80 4.54 6.16 -6.30
C THR A 80 4.70 4.84 -5.54
N LEU A 81 3.72 4.48 -4.70
CA LEU A 81 3.74 3.20 -4.00
C LEU A 81 3.66 2.03 -5.00
N LEU A 82 2.88 2.22 -6.07
CA LEU A 82 2.78 1.25 -7.17
C LEU A 82 4.09 1.11 -7.95
N ASP A 83 4.77 2.21 -8.30
CA ASP A 83 6.04 2.16 -9.03
C ASP A 83 7.11 1.45 -8.20
N ALA A 84 7.16 1.72 -6.89
CA ALA A 84 8.08 1.06 -5.98
C ALA A 84 7.81 -0.45 -5.87
N ALA A 85 6.53 -0.85 -5.84
CA ALA A 85 6.14 -2.26 -5.82
C ALA A 85 6.46 -2.98 -7.14
N LEU A 86 6.14 -2.35 -8.29
CA LEU A 86 6.39 -2.92 -9.62
C LEU A 86 7.88 -3.05 -9.95
N SER A 87 8.70 -2.13 -9.45
CA SER A 87 10.16 -2.13 -9.66
C SER A 87 10.93 -2.99 -8.65
N TYR A 88 10.27 -3.52 -7.62
CA TYR A 88 10.92 -4.33 -6.60
C TYR A 88 11.52 -5.61 -7.19
N GLN A 89 12.79 -5.87 -6.87
CA GLN A 89 13.49 -7.09 -7.21
C GLN A 89 13.98 -7.76 -5.93
N GLU A 90 13.73 -9.06 -5.81
CA GLU A 90 14.15 -9.85 -4.65
C GLU A 90 15.68 -9.81 -4.51
N GLY A 91 16.16 -9.39 -3.34
CA GLY A 91 17.59 -9.22 -3.05
C GLY A 91 18.16 -7.84 -3.36
N ASP A 92 17.37 -6.90 -3.90
CA ASP A 92 17.75 -5.50 -4.00
C ASP A 92 17.71 -4.83 -2.62
N GLN A 93 18.90 -4.60 -2.05
CA GLN A 93 19.06 -4.00 -0.73
C GLN A 93 18.88 -2.47 -0.73
N ASP A 94 18.65 -1.85 -1.87
CA ASP A 94 18.46 -0.39 -2.00
C ASP A 94 17.19 -0.04 -2.77
N SER A 95 16.19 -0.93 -2.75
CA SER A 95 14.95 -0.74 -3.50
C SER A 95 14.16 0.48 -3.05
N ALA A 96 13.49 1.14 -4.00
CA ALA A 96 12.62 2.29 -3.71
C ALA A 96 11.50 1.93 -2.72
N LEU A 97 11.00 0.68 -2.77
CA LEU A 97 10.03 0.17 -1.82
C LEU A 97 10.59 0.19 -0.40
N MET A 98 11.78 -0.38 -0.17
CA MET A 98 12.44 -0.33 1.13
C MET A 98 12.58 1.11 1.64
N HIS A 99 13.03 2.05 0.79
CA HIS A 99 13.17 3.46 1.18
C HIS A 99 11.85 4.10 1.57
N LEU A 100 10.77 3.82 0.84
CA LEU A 100 9.43 4.29 1.18
C LEU A 100 8.96 3.70 2.52
N LEU A 101 9.09 2.38 2.71
CA LEU A 101 8.66 1.71 3.95
C LEU A 101 9.45 2.22 5.16
N ASN A 102 10.77 2.38 5.01
CA ASN A 102 11.62 2.91 6.05
C ASN A 102 11.28 4.38 6.36
N GLY A 103 10.95 5.17 5.33
CA GLY A 103 10.40 6.51 5.48
C GLY A 103 9.10 6.51 6.28
N PHE A 104 8.19 5.58 6.03
CA PHE A 104 6.93 5.44 6.78
C PHE A 104 7.18 5.06 8.24
N ILE A 105 8.11 4.15 8.53
CA ILE A 105 8.47 3.79 9.91
C ILE A 105 9.03 5.01 10.66
N HIS A 106 9.99 5.70 10.05
CA HIS A 106 10.71 6.79 10.73
C HIS A 106 9.92 8.10 10.81
N HIS A 107 9.06 8.40 9.84
CA HIS A 107 8.30 9.65 9.79
C HIS A 107 6.80 9.49 10.07
N GLY A 108 6.25 8.28 9.95
CA GLY A 108 4.82 7.99 10.18
C GLY A 108 4.46 7.81 11.66
N SER A 109 5.41 7.50 12.55
CA SER A 109 5.13 7.34 14.00
C SER A 109 4.62 8.62 14.69
N GLY A 110 4.92 9.81 14.16
CA GLY A 110 4.43 11.09 14.69
C GLY A 110 3.19 11.65 13.98
N LYS A 111 2.82 11.06 12.83
CA LYS A 111 1.65 11.43 12.03
C LYS A 111 1.02 10.13 11.59
N GLN A 112 -0.03 9.68 12.29
CA GLN A 112 -1.01 8.72 11.76
C GLN A 112 -1.18 9.03 10.27
N THR A 113 -0.56 8.21 9.43
CA THR A 113 -0.31 8.62 8.06
C THR A 113 -1.66 8.55 7.39
N ALA A 114 -2.19 9.70 6.95
CA ALA A 114 -3.56 9.82 6.47
C ALA A 114 -3.91 8.72 5.45
N LEU A 115 -2.93 8.30 4.65
CA LEU A 115 -2.97 7.13 3.77
C LEU A 115 -3.56 5.86 4.41
N PHE A 116 -3.08 5.47 5.59
CA PHE A 116 -3.49 4.21 6.23
C PHE A 116 -4.86 4.36 6.89
N ASN A 117 -5.15 5.52 7.46
CA ASN A 117 -6.51 5.84 7.88
C ASN A 117 -7.48 5.77 6.69
N PHE A 118 -7.07 6.20 5.49
CA PHE A 118 -7.89 6.07 4.29
C PHE A 118 -8.07 4.61 3.85
N PHE A 119 -7.02 3.79 3.85
CA PHE A 119 -7.20 2.35 3.56
C PHE A 119 -8.11 1.66 4.58
N ASP A 120 -8.01 2.03 5.86
CA ASP A 120 -8.87 1.51 6.94
C ASP A 120 -10.32 1.97 6.80
N GLU A 121 -10.54 3.25 6.47
CA GLU A 121 -11.85 3.82 6.19
C GLU A 121 -12.51 3.10 4.99
N ILE A 122 -11.77 2.92 3.90
CA ILE A 122 -12.26 2.20 2.72
C ILE A 122 -12.59 0.74 3.09
N PHE A 123 -11.73 0.08 3.88
CA PHE A 123 -11.94 -1.29 4.33
C PHE A 123 -13.21 -1.44 5.18
N GLN A 124 -13.45 -0.53 6.13
CA GLN A 124 -14.65 -0.55 6.97
C GLN A 124 -15.93 -0.28 6.16
N ASP A 125 -15.84 0.53 5.11
CA ASP A 125 -16.98 0.92 4.29
C ASP A 125 -17.35 -0.13 3.22
N ILE A 126 -16.47 -1.07 2.88
CA ILE A 126 -16.81 -2.18 1.97
C ILE A 126 -17.51 -3.27 2.79
N ALA A 127 -18.79 -3.56 2.49
CA ALA A 127 -19.61 -4.55 3.17
C ALA A 127 -19.13 -6.00 2.91
#